data_AF-A0A836XDL2-F1
#
_entry.id   AF-A0A836XDL2-F1
#
_cell.length_a   1.000
_cell.length_b   1.000
_cell.length_c   1.000
_cell.angle_alpha   90.00
_cell.angle_beta   90.00
_cell.angle_gamma   90.00
#
_symmetry.space_group_name_H-M   'P 1'
#
loop_
_entity.id
_entity.type
_entity.pdbx_description
1 polymer ?
#
loop_
_entity_poly.entity_id
_entity_poly.type
_entity_poly.pdbx_seq_one_letter_code
_entity_poly.pdbx_strand_id
1 'polypeptide(L)'
;MIQRVQSLFFFFSAICSVTIVYAFPVLQDESTSYLLKEHFADARLFVFLSVALSVFAIFQFRNRKRQQLIASAARLMITIAFFIIAFFYREERTFDIGLFLFFIPYLTLFLAGYFVKKDEKLVKSADRIR
;
A
#
# COMPACT_ATOMS: atom_id res chain seq x y z
N MET A 1 18.14 -1.58 16.87
CA MET A 1 18.56 -1.52 15.44
C MET A 1 17.34 -1.20 14.58
N ILE A 2 16.97 0.08 14.49
CA ILE A 2 15.65 0.51 14.00
C ILE A 2 15.61 0.91 12.52
N GLN A 3 16.75 0.93 11.82
CA GLN A 3 16.79 1.35 10.42
C GLN A 3 17.19 0.18 9.53
N ARG A 4 16.19 -0.59 9.12
CA ARG A 4 16.29 -1.49 7.97
C ARG A 4 15.55 -0.80 6.83
N VAL A 5 16.11 -0.82 5.62
CA VAL A 5 15.55 -0.11 4.46
C VAL A 5 14.06 -0.46 4.21
N GLN A 6 13.62 -1.66 4.61
CA GLN A 6 12.20 -2.08 4.57
C GLN A 6 11.23 -1.14 5.30
N SER A 7 11.58 -0.56 6.47
CA SER A 7 10.68 0.32 7.21
C SER A 7 10.47 1.66 6.49
N LEU A 8 11.49 2.12 5.75
CA LEU A 8 11.38 3.30 4.89
C LEU A 8 10.37 3.08 3.76
N PHE A 9 10.35 1.89 3.15
CA PHE A 9 9.36 1.55 2.12
C PHE A 9 7.93 1.48 2.68
N PHE A 10 7.73 0.90 3.87
CA PHE A 10 6.40 0.92 4.51
C PHE A 10 5.93 2.33 4.82
N PHE A 11 6.82 3.17 5.33
CA PHE A 11 6.52 4.57 5.64
C PHE A 11 6.20 5.38 4.38
N PHE A 12 7.01 5.21 3.31
CA PHE A 12 6.77 5.86 2.03
C PHE A 12 5.43 5.45 1.42
N SER A 13 5.10 4.16 1.45
CA SER A 13 3.81 3.67 0.97
C SER A 13 2.63 4.26 1.76
N ALA A 14 2.77 4.36 3.08
CA ALA A 14 1.76 4.98 3.93
C ALA A 14 1.52 6.45 3.56
N ILE A 15 2.58 7.25 3.40
CA ILE A 15 2.47 8.65 3.00
C ILE A 15 1.84 8.77 1.62
N CYS A 16 2.34 8.04 0.63
CA CYS A 16 1.80 8.08 -0.73
C CYS A 16 0.30 7.73 -0.74
N SER A 17 -0.10 6.70 0.01
CA SER A 17 -1.50 6.27 0.09
C SER A 17 -2.39 7.36 0.68
N VAL A 18 -1.96 8.03 1.76
CA VAL A 18 -2.70 9.14 2.35
C VAL A 18 -2.77 10.32 1.38
N THR A 19 -1.66 10.70 0.76
CA THR A 19 -1.64 11.80 -0.21
C THR A 19 -2.60 11.54 -1.38
N ILE A 20 -2.66 10.31 -1.90
CA ILE A 20 -3.59 9.94 -2.99
C ILE A 20 -5.05 10.15 -2.57
N VAL A 21 -5.42 9.81 -1.33
CA VAL A 21 -6.80 9.94 -0.83
C VAL A 21 -7.28 11.40 -0.82
N TYR A 22 -6.39 12.34 -0.49
CA TYR A 22 -6.74 13.75 -0.26
C TYR A 22 -6.42 14.68 -1.42
N ALA A 23 -5.38 14.40 -2.21
CA ALA A 23 -4.87 15.34 -3.21
C ALA A 23 -5.26 15.00 -4.65
N PHE A 24 -5.60 13.73 -4.95
CA PHE A 24 -5.79 13.30 -6.33
C PHE A 24 -7.21 12.76 -6.59
N PRO A 25 -7.91 13.28 -7.62
CA PRO A 25 -9.15 12.70 -8.09
C PRO A 25 -8.89 11.34 -8.74
N VAL A 26 -9.82 10.42 -8.56
CA VAL A 26 -9.66 9.02 -8.99
C VAL A 26 -10.59 8.67 -10.14
N LEU A 27 -11.75 9.31 -10.17
CA LEU A 27 -12.69 9.25 -11.28
C LEU A 27 -13.02 10.68 -11.71
N GLN A 28 -13.25 10.88 -13.00
CA GLN A 28 -13.65 12.16 -13.56
C GLN A 28 -14.80 11.97 -14.54
N ASP A 29 -15.71 12.94 -14.51
CA ASP A 29 -16.79 13.12 -15.46
C ASP A 29 -16.62 14.45 -16.21
N GLU A 30 -17.42 14.72 -17.24
CA GLU A 30 -17.21 15.88 -18.14
C GLU A 30 -17.13 17.23 -17.42
N SER A 31 -17.77 17.36 -16.24
CA SER A 31 -17.82 18.60 -15.47
C SER A 31 -17.29 18.50 -14.03
N THR A 32 -17.00 17.30 -13.51
CA THR A 32 -16.66 17.10 -12.09
C THR A 32 -15.61 16.02 -11.86
N SER A 33 -14.59 16.35 -11.06
CA SER A 33 -13.58 15.41 -10.57
C SER A 33 -13.98 14.84 -9.21
N TYR A 34 -13.90 13.52 -9.04
CA TYR A 34 -14.29 12.81 -7.82
C TYR A 34 -13.07 12.38 -7.00
N LEU A 35 -12.94 12.97 -5.82
CA LEU A 35 -11.90 12.65 -4.84
C LEU A 35 -12.28 11.42 -4.00
N LEU A 36 -11.26 10.62 -3.65
CA LEU A 36 -11.42 9.44 -2.79
C LEU A 36 -12.01 9.78 -1.41
N LYS A 37 -11.64 10.95 -0.88
CA LYS A 37 -12.11 11.48 0.40
C LYS A 37 -13.65 11.53 0.49
N GLU A 38 -14.34 11.91 -0.58
CA GLU A 38 -15.74 12.36 -0.47
C GLU A 38 -16.76 11.34 -0.95
N HIS A 39 -16.44 10.61 -2.03
CA HIS A 39 -17.43 9.79 -2.73
C HIS A 39 -17.23 8.28 -2.55
N PHE A 40 -16.09 7.84 -1.99
CA PHE A 40 -15.69 6.44 -2.02
C PHE A 40 -15.37 5.92 -0.61
N ALA A 41 -16.40 5.84 0.25
CA ALA A 41 -16.24 5.45 1.65
C ALA A 41 -15.59 4.05 1.81
N ASP A 42 -16.03 3.07 1.01
CA ASP A 42 -15.53 1.69 1.09
C ASP A 42 -14.08 1.58 0.62
N ALA A 43 -13.78 2.12 -0.57
CA ALA A 43 -12.41 2.13 -1.10
C ALA A 43 -11.44 2.88 -0.16
N ARG A 44 -11.88 4.02 0.39
CA ARG A 44 -11.12 4.80 1.36
C ARG A 44 -10.83 4.00 2.64
N LEU A 45 -11.79 3.20 3.13
CA LEU A 45 -11.57 2.32 4.27
C LEU A 45 -10.46 1.31 4.00
N PHE A 46 -10.47 0.65 2.84
CA PHE A 46 -9.42 -0.29 2.46
C PHE A 46 -8.04 0.37 2.32
N VAL A 47 -7.97 1.59 1.77
CA VAL A 47 -6.72 2.36 1.71
C VAL A 47 -6.21 2.69 3.12
N PHE A 48 -7.09 3.15 4.03
CA PHE A 48 -6.69 3.41 5.41
C PHE A 48 -6.26 2.15 6.15
N LEU A 49 -6.89 1.00 5.88
CA LEU A 49 -6.47 -0.27 6.44
C LEU A 49 -5.08 -0.66 5.93
N SER A 50 -4.77 -0.42 4.66
CA SER A 50 -3.41 -0.60 4.11
C SER A 50 -2.38 0.28 4.82
N VAL A 51 -2.72 1.56 5.07
CA VAL A 51 -1.87 2.51 5.80
C VAL A 51 -1.63 2.02 7.23
N ALA A 52 -2.68 1.62 7.94
CA ALA A 52 -2.58 1.09 9.30
C ALA A 52 -1.70 -0.16 9.38
N LEU A 53 -1.88 -1.10 8.44
CA LEU A 53 -1.04 -2.30 8.33
C LEU A 53 0.42 -1.94 8.02
N SER A 54 0.66 -0.97 7.13
CA SER A 54 2.01 -0.51 6.78
C SER A 54 2.73 0.10 7.98
N VAL A 55 2.04 0.95 8.74
CA VAL A 55 2.57 1.54 9.98
C VAL A 55 2.82 0.45 11.02
N PHE A 56 1.89 -0.49 11.20
CA PHE A 56 2.06 -1.63 12.10
C PHE A 56 3.25 -2.52 11.71
N ALA A 57 3.51 -2.71 10.41
CA ALA A 57 4.64 -3.47 9.90
C ALA A 57 6.00 -2.86 10.29
N ILE A 58 6.09 -1.54 10.49
CA ILE A 58 7.32 -0.85 10.90
C ILE A 58 7.74 -1.32 12.31
N PHE A 59 6.78 -1.40 13.23
CA PHE A 59 7.03 -1.90 14.59
C PHE A 59 7.30 -3.41 14.63
N GLN A 60 6.94 -4.13 13.56
CA GLN A 60 7.08 -5.57 13.49
C GLN A 60 8.47 -6.10 13.11
N PHE A 61 9.50 -5.29 13.31
CA PHE A 61 10.88 -5.60 12.92
C PHE A 61 11.49 -6.82 13.63
N ARG A 62 10.86 -7.40 14.66
CA ARG A 62 11.39 -8.62 15.30
C ARG A 62 11.05 -9.90 14.53
N ASN A 63 9.88 -9.94 13.87
CA ASN A 63 9.41 -11.14 13.17
C ASN A 63 9.32 -10.88 11.67
N ARG A 64 10.38 -11.23 10.92
CA ARG A 64 10.47 -11.02 9.45
C ARG A 64 9.33 -11.69 8.68
N LYS A 65 9.00 -12.93 9.01
CA LYS A 65 7.85 -13.65 8.41
C LYS A 65 6.53 -12.90 8.59
N ARG A 66 6.28 -12.36 9.80
CA ARG A 66 5.07 -11.58 10.09
C ARG A 66 5.07 -10.27 9.32
N GLN A 67 6.21 -9.59 9.25
CA GLN A 67 6.38 -8.36 8.48
C GLN A 67 6.11 -8.58 6.98
N GLN A 68 6.53 -9.71 6.42
CA GLN A 68 6.24 -10.07 5.03
C GLN A 68 4.76 -10.37 4.79
N LEU A 69 4.09 -11.03 5.74
CA LEU A 69 2.65 -11.30 5.68
C LEU A 69 1.86 -9.99 5.74
N ILE A 70 2.23 -9.07 6.64
CA ILE A 70 1.61 -7.74 6.75
C ILE A 70 1.83 -6.94 5.46
N ALA A 71 3.02 -6.99 4.85
CA ALA A 71 3.28 -6.34 3.56
C ALA A 71 2.36 -6.85 2.45
N SER A 72 2.18 -8.17 2.40
CA SER A 72 1.29 -8.82 1.43
C SER A 72 -0.16 -8.44 1.68
N ALA A 73 -0.59 -8.41 2.95
CA ALA A 73 -1.94 -8.00 3.34
C ALA A 73 -2.21 -6.52 3.01
N ALA A 74 -1.30 -5.61 3.35
CA ALA A 74 -1.41 -4.19 3.01
C ALA A 74 -1.51 -3.98 1.50
N ARG A 75 -0.72 -4.72 0.71
CA ARG A 75 -0.77 -4.68 -0.74
C ARG A 75 -2.11 -5.19 -1.28
N LEU A 76 -2.65 -6.27 -0.71
CA LEU A 76 -3.98 -6.77 -1.06
C LEU A 76 -5.08 -5.74 -0.79
N MET A 77 -4.98 -4.98 0.31
CA MET A 77 -5.95 -3.90 0.60
C MET A 77 -5.95 -2.81 -0.47
N ILE A 78 -4.77 -2.42 -0.99
CA ILE A 78 -4.69 -1.48 -2.12
C ILE A 78 -5.32 -2.07 -3.38
N THR A 79 -5.06 -3.35 -3.66
CA THR A 79 -5.70 -4.04 -4.79
C THR A 79 -7.21 -4.06 -4.65
N ILE A 80 -7.75 -4.39 -3.47
CA ILE A 80 -9.19 -4.38 -3.22
C ILE A 80 -9.77 -2.97 -3.42
N ALA A 81 -9.13 -1.93 -2.88
CA ALA A 81 -9.55 -0.56 -3.09
C ALA A 81 -9.61 -0.20 -4.58
N PHE A 82 -8.57 -0.56 -5.35
CA PHE A 82 -8.54 -0.36 -6.80
C PHE A 82 -9.70 -1.08 -7.51
N PHE A 83 -9.96 -2.35 -7.17
CA PHE A 83 -11.07 -3.11 -7.77
C PHE A 83 -12.43 -2.51 -7.43
N ILE A 84 -12.63 -2.06 -6.19
CA ILE A 84 -13.85 -1.37 -5.78
C ILE A 84 -14.07 -0.13 -6.66
N ILE A 85 -13.04 0.71 -6.83
CA ILE A 85 -13.16 1.91 -7.65
C ILE A 85 -13.40 1.55 -9.13
N ALA A 86 -12.65 0.58 -9.65
CA ALA A 86 -12.67 0.22 -11.06
C ALA A 86 -13.90 -0.57 -11.52
N PHE A 87 -14.56 -1.30 -10.62
CA PHE A 87 -15.71 -2.16 -10.98
C PHE A 87 -17.03 -1.69 -10.37
N PHE A 88 -17.02 -1.20 -9.12
CA PHE A 88 -18.26 -0.80 -8.44
C PHE A 88 -18.62 0.67 -8.67
N TYR A 89 -17.62 1.53 -8.92
CA TYR A 89 -17.84 2.97 -9.02
C TYR A 89 -17.59 3.57 -10.40
N ARG A 90 -17.15 2.73 -11.35
CA ARG A 90 -16.72 3.17 -12.67
C ARG A 90 -17.86 3.61 -13.58
N GLU A 91 -19.06 3.03 -13.44
CA GLU A 91 -20.27 3.32 -14.25
C GLU A 91 -20.00 4.09 -15.55
N GLU A 92 -20.36 5.39 -15.62
CA GLU A 92 -20.14 6.27 -16.78
C GLU A 92 -18.89 7.15 -16.66
N ARG A 93 -18.12 7.01 -15.57
CA ARG A 93 -16.98 7.86 -15.24
C ARG A 93 -15.69 7.34 -15.85
N THR A 94 -14.82 8.27 -16.24
CA THR A 94 -13.49 7.96 -16.77
C THR A 94 -12.45 7.85 -15.66
N PHE A 95 -11.42 7.03 -15.88
CA PHE A 95 -10.31 6.90 -14.94
C PHE A 95 -9.42 8.14 -14.97
N ASP A 96 -9.17 8.70 -13.79
CA ASP A 96 -8.30 9.85 -13.63
C ASP A 96 -6.96 9.42 -13.01
N ILE A 97 -6.01 10.36 -12.95
CA ILE A 97 -4.63 10.13 -12.57
C ILE A 97 -4.50 9.49 -11.19
N GLY A 98 -5.39 9.81 -10.24
CA GLY A 98 -5.36 9.23 -8.89
C GLY A 98 -5.50 7.72 -8.89
N LEU A 99 -6.21 7.12 -9.86
CA LEU A 99 -6.31 5.67 -9.96
C LEU A 99 -4.98 5.05 -10.37
N PHE A 100 -4.29 5.67 -11.33
CA PHE A 100 -2.95 5.24 -11.77
C PHE A 100 -1.90 5.43 -10.68
N LEU A 101 -2.03 6.47 -9.84
CA LEU A 101 -1.12 6.71 -8.72
C LEU A 101 -1.11 5.58 -7.69
N PHE A 102 -2.18 4.77 -7.56
CA PHE A 102 -2.18 3.59 -6.67
C PHE A 102 -1.10 2.56 -7.02
N PHE A 103 -0.53 2.62 -8.24
CA PHE A 103 0.60 1.81 -8.62
C PHE A 103 1.85 2.09 -7.77
N ILE A 104 2.06 3.34 -7.33
CA ILE A 104 3.22 3.75 -6.53
C ILE A 104 3.24 3.07 -5.15
N PRO A 105 2.21 3.20 -4.28
CA PRO A 105 2.20 2.54 -2.99
C PRO A 105 2.15 1.02 -3.12
N TYR A 106 1.53 0.47 -4.18
CA TYR A 106 1.54 -0.96 -4.48
C TYR A 106 2.96 -1.48 -4.74
N LEU A 107 3.70 -0.82 -5.66
CA LEU A 107 5.07 -1.19 -5.99
C LEU A 107 5.98 -1.05 -4.77
N THR A 108 5.82 0.03 -4.02
CA THR A 108 6.58 0.27 -2.78
C THR A 108 6.39 -0.86 -1.75
N LEU A 109 5.15 -1.33 -1.54
CA LEU A 109 4.87 -2.46 -0.64
C LEU A 109 5.47 -3.78 -1.16
N PHE A 110 5.46 -3.97 -2.48
CA PHE A 110 6.12 -5.12 -3.10
C PHE A 110 7.63 -5.10 -2.82
N LEU A 111 8.30 -3.96 -3.01
CA LEU A 111 9.71 -3.80 -2.67
C LEU A 111 9.95 -4.02 -1.17
N ALA A 112 9.09 -3.47 -0.30
CA ALA A 112 9.19 -3.68 1.14
C ALA A 112 9.20 -5.18 1.49
N GLY A 113 8.24 -5.95 0.96
CA GLY A 113 8.18 -7.40 1.14
C GLY A 113 9.39 -8.15 0.55
N TYR A 114 9.90 -7.71 -0.60
CA TYR A 114 11.11 -8.27 -1.21
C TYR A 114 12.34 -8.07 -0.31
N PHE A 115 12.56 -6.87 0.22
CA PHE A 115 13.68 -6.59 1.11
C PHE A 115 13.56 -7.34 2.45
N VAL A 116 12.35 -7.48 3.00
CA VAL A 116 12.11 -8.33 4.19
C VAL A 116 12.55 -9.77 3.93
N LYS A 117 12.18 -10.33 2.77
CA LYS A 117 12.55 -11.71 2.38
C LYS A 117 14.05 -11.86 2.17
N LYS A 118 14.70 -10.86 1.58
CA LYS A 118 16.16 -10.84 1.41
C LYS A 118 16.87 -10.81 2.75
N ASP A 119 16.42 -9.96 3.68
CA ASP A 119 16.95 -9.88 5.04
C ASP A 119 16.78 -11.20 5.80
N GLU A 120 15.65 -11.88 5.67
CA GLU A 120 15.44 -13.20 6.29
C GLU A 120 16.40 -14.27 5.73
N LYS A 121 16.65 -14.26 4.42
CA LYS A 121 17.60 -15.19 3.78
C LYS A 121 19.02 -15.00 4.30
N LEU A 122 19.46 -13.75 4.46
CA LEU A 122 20.80 -13.42 4.97
C LEU A 122 21.01 -13.92 6.40
N VAL A 123 20.01 -13.78 7.26
CA VAL A 123 20.06 -14.30 8.64
C VAL A 123 20.16 -15.83 8.63
N LYS A 124 19.34 -16.52 7.83
CA LYS A 124 19.36 -17.99 7.72
C LYS A 124 20.63 -18.55 7.07
N SER A 125 21.29 -17.81 6.17
CA SER A 125 22.58 -18.26 5.63
C SER A 125 23.70 -18.14 6.65
N ALA A 126 23.70 -17.10 7.49
CA ALA A 126 24.69 -16.96 8.56
C ALA A 126 24.52 -18.04 9.64
N ASP A 127 23.28 -18.42 9.94
CA ASP A 127 22.97 -19.45 10.95
C ASP A 127 23.37 -20.87 10.51
N ARG A 128 23.46 -21.14 9.20
CA ARG A 128 23.86 -22.45 8.65
C ARG A 128 25.36 -22.72 8.68
N ILE A 129 26.18 -21.70 8.94
CA ILE A 129 27.65 -21.81 9.02
C ILE A 129 28.12 -22.11 10.46
N ARG A 130 27.21 -21.95 11.44
CA ARG A 130 27.45 -22.26 12.85
C ARG A 130 27.03 -23.69 13.17
#